data_AF-A0A352C3R7-F1
#
_entry.id   AF-A0A352C3R7-F1
#
_cell.length_a   1.000
_cell.length_b   1.000
_cell.length_c   1.000
_cell.angle_alpha   90.00
_cell.angle_beta   90.00
_cell.angle_gamma   90.00
#
_symmetry.space_group_name_H-M   'P 1'
#
loop_
_entity.id
_entity.type
_entity.pdbx_description
1 polymer ?
#
loop_
_entity_poly.entity_id
_entity_poly.type
_entity_poly.pdbx_seq_one_letter_code
_entity_poly.pdbx_strand_id
1 'polypeptide(L)' 'MTLNNNESDEFKTISKPGSFLSAEREKKGLSIEHIANKLNLRTQVLQHLEADEYDALPSPVFVKGY' A
#
# COMPACT_ATOMS: atom_id res chain seq x y z
N MET A 1 -17.74 29.92 24.06
CA MET A 1 -16.97 29.83 22.80
C MET A 1 -15.64 29.18 23.12
N THR A 2 -15.54 27.85 23.05
CA THR A 2 -14.26 27.13 23.13
C THR A 2 -14.27 26.14 21.97
N LEU A 3 -13.48 26.45 20.95
CA LEU A 3 -13.24 25.59 19.80
C LEU A 3 -12.30 24.47 20.28
N ASN A 4 -12.86 23.32 20.60
CA ASN A 4 -12.09 22.09 20.77
C ASN A 4 -11.75 21.57 19.37
N ASN A 5 -10.74 22.16 18.76
CA ASN A 5 -10.06 21.53 17.64
C ASN A 5 -9.19 20.43 18.23
N ASN A 6 -9.73 19.21 18.23
CA ASN A 6 -8.90 18.02 18.29
C ASN A 6 -8.03 18.01 17.03
N GLU A 7 -6.87 18.67 17.12
CA GLU A 7 -5.73 18.50 16.23
C GLU A 7 -5.10 17.11 16.49
N SER A 8 -5.92 16.06 16.40
CA SER A 8 -5.49 14.67 16.52
C SER A 8 -5.20 14.12 15.13
N ASP A 9 -4.22 14.70 14.46
CA ASP A 9 -3.51 14.10 13.33
C ASP A 9 -2.10 14.73 13.27
N GLU A 10 -1.42 14.74 14.42
CA GLU A 10 0.03 14.96 14.47
C GLU A 10 0.70 13.94 13.56
N PHE A 11 1.16 14.42 12.39
CA PHE A 11 2.24 13.88 11.58
C PHE A 11 2.50 12.41 11.85
N LYS A 12 1.63 11.53 11.33
CA LYS A 12 1.93 10.10 11.23
C LYS A 12 3.27 10.07 10.51
N THR A 13 4.33 9.79 11.29
CA THR A 13 5.73 9.65 10.86
C THR A 13 5.75 9.26 9.40
N ILE A 14 6.45 10.00 8.54
CA ILE A 14 6.56 9.73 7.09
C ILE A 14 7.16 8.33 6.89
N SER A 15 6.34 7.34 7.16
CA SER A 15 6.55 5.93 6.95
C SER A 15 6.34 5.78 5.48
N LYS A 16 7.29 5.13 4.81
CA LYS A 16 7.17 4.91 3.40
C LYS A 16 5.82 4.23 3.11
N PRO A 17 5.16 4.56 1.98
CA PRO A 17 3.83 4.05 1.67
C PRO A 17 3.72 2.52 1.79
N GLY A 18 4.74 1.77 1.39
CA GLY A 18 4.78 0.32 1.51
C GLY A 18 4.72 -0.19 2.95
N SER A 19 5.52 0.42 3.84
CA SER A 19 5.48 0.13 5.28
C SER A 19 4.13 0.41 5.92
N PHE A 20 3.42 1.45 5.46
CA PHE A 20 2.06 1.72 5.92
C PHE A 20 1.07 0.65 5.43
N LEU A 21 1.16 0.24 4.17
CA LEU A 21 0.29 -0.78 3.59
C LEU A 21 0.45 -2.15 4.27
N SER A 22 1.69 -2.60 4.48
CA SER A 22 2.01 -3.86 5.17
C SER A 22 1.49 -3.86 6.60
N ALA A 23 1.73 -2.79 7.36
CA ALA A 23 1.26 -2.66 8.72
C ALA A 23 -0.28 -2.71 8.83
N GLU A 24 -1.01 -2.02 7.94
CA GLU A 24 -2.47 -2.07 7.93
C GLU A 24 -3.02 -3.44 7.50
N ARG A 25 -2.35 -4.14 6.58
CA ARG A 25 -2.70 -5.51 6.19
C ARG A 25 -2.55 -6.47 7.37
N GLU A 26 -1.41 -6.41 8.05
CA GLU A 26 -1.09 -7.26 9.21
C GLU A 26 -2.00 -7.01 10.39
N LYS A 27 -2.30 -5.73 10.68
CA LYS A 27 -3.26 -5.33 11.72
C LYS A 27 -4.65 -5.94 11.48
N LYS A 28 -5.03 -6.15 10.22
CA LYS A 28 -6.31 -6.78 9.84
C LYS A 28 -6.22 -8.30 9.74
N GLY A 29 -5.05 -8.91 9.98
CA GLY A 29 -4.83 -10.35 9.87
C GLY A 29 -4.98 -10.88 8.43
N LEU A 30 -4.76 -10.03 7.42
CA LEU A 30 -4.95 -10.39 6.03
C LEU A 30 -3.63 -10.92 5.44
N SER A 31 -3.70 -12.03 4.71
CA SER A 31 -2.53 -12.53 3.98
C SER A 31 -2.26 -11.69 2.73
N ILE A 32 -1.02 -11.73 2.25
CA ILE A 32 -0.63 -11.07 1.00
C ILE A 32 -1.46 -11.64 -0.16
N GLU A 33 -1.65 -12.96 -0.23
CA GLU A 33 -2.44 -13.62 -1.27
C GLU A 33 -3.90 -13.16 -1.24
N HIS A 34 -4.50 -13.00 -0.06
CA HIS A 34 -5.87 -12.53 0.07
C HIS A 34 -6.05 -11.12 -0.51
N ILE A 35 -5.17 -10.18 -0.13
CA ILE A 35 -5.22 -8.80 -0.65
C ILE A 35 -4.88 -8.76 -2.13
N ALA A 36 -3.85 -9.50 -2.56
CA ALA A 36 -3.44 -9.56 -3.96
C ALA A 36 -4.59 -10.03 -4.85
N ASN A 37 -5.27 -11.12 -4.47
CA ASN A 37 -6.46 -11.61 -5.17
C ASN A 37 -7.60 -10.58 -5.18
N LYS A 38 -7.88 -9.93 -4.04
CA LYS A 38 -8.94 -8.92 -3.93
C LYS A 38 -8.67 -7.69 -4.80
N LEU A 39 -7.40 -7.32 -4.99
CA LEU A 39 -6.98 -6.18 -5.81
C LEU A 39 -6.68 -6.57 -7.27
N ASN A 40 -6.85 -7.84 -7.64
CA ASN A 40 -6.43 -8.39 -8.93
C ASN A 40 -4.95 -8.12 -9.24
N LEU A 41 -4.10 -8.14 -8.21
CA LEU A 41 -2.66 -8.02 -8.31
C LEU A 41 -2.01 -9.40 -8.22
N ARG A 42 -0.85 -9.55 -8.86
CA ARG A 42 0.03 -10.68 -8.56
C ARG A 42 0.62 -10.47 -7.16
N THR A 43 0.79 -11.55 -6.39
CA THR A 43 1.40 -11.51 -5.04
C THR A 43 2.73 -10.75 -5.05
N GLN A 44 3.58 -10.97 -6.06
CA GLN A 44 4.87 -10.28 -6.23
C GLN A 44 4.72 -8.75 -6.37
N VAL A 45 3.70 -8.28 -7.09
CA VAL A 45 3.45 -6.83 -7.26
C VAL A 45 3.07 -6.20 -5.92
N LEU A 46 2.22 -6.89 -5.14
CA LEU A 46 1.84 -6.41 -3.81
C LEU A 46 3.05 -6.41 -2.86
N GLN A 47 3.92 -7.43 -2.94
CA GLN A 47 5.15 -7.50 -2.14
C GLN A 47 6.09 -6.34 -2.46
N HIS A 48 6.36 -6.05 -3.74
CA HIS A 48 7.19 -4.90 -4.13
C HIS A 48 6.57 -3.57 -3.72
N LEU A 49 5.23 -3.46 -3.75
CA LEU A 49 4.53 -2.27 -3.27
C LEU A 49 4.68 -2.09 -1.75
N GLU A 50 4.52 -3.16 -0.97
CA GLU A 50 4.72 -3.16 0.50
C GLU A 50 6.20 -2.94 0.90
N ALA A 51 7.15 -3.28 0.02
CA ALA A 51 8.58 -3.06 0.22
C ALA A 51 9.11 -1.73 -0.33
N ASP A 52 8.24 -0.92 -0.95
CA ASP A 52 8.62 0.31 -1.68
C ASP A 52 9.68 0.07 -2.80
N GLU A 53 9.68 -1.12 -3.38
CA GLU A 53 10.57 -1.55 -4.48
C GLU A 53 9.94 -1.28 -5.85
N TYR A 54 9.67 -0.01 -6.14
CA TYR A 54 8.97 0.38 -7.37
C TYR A 54 9.75 0.00 -8.65
N ASP A 55 11.07 -0.06 -8.58
CA ASP A 55 11.94 -0.45 -9.71
C ASP A 55 11.80 -1.94 -10.07
N ALA A 56 11.33 -2.77 -9.14
CA ALA A 56 11.09 -4.20 -9.36
C ALA A 56 9.67 -4.48 -9.89
N LEU A 57 8.81 -3.46 -9.99
CA LEU A 57 7.48 -3.61 -10.55
C LEU A 57 7.56 -3.99 -12.04
N PRO A 58 6.67 -4.87 -12.53
CA PRO A 58 6.62 -5.19 -13.94
C PRO A 58 6.35 -3.90 -14.72
N SER A 59 7.17 -3.67 -15.75
CA SER A 59 6.96 -2.54 -16.66
C SER A 59 5.53 -2.56 -17.19
N PRO A 60 4.85 -1.40 -17.30
CA PRO A 60 3.58 -1.33 -18.00
C PRO A 60 3.77 -1.96 -19.39
N VAL A 61 3.02 -3.03 -19.65
CA VAL A 61 3.01 -3.69 -20.94
C VAL A 61 2.24 -2.76 -21.87
N PHE A 62 2.94 -1.85 -22.53
CA PHE A 62 2.36 -1.07 -23.62
C PHE A 62 2.08 -2.04 -24.77
N VAL A 63 0.85 -2.54 -24.84
CA VAL A 63 0.41 -3.30 -26.02
C VAL A 63 0.26 -2.30 -27.16
N LYS A 64 1.32 -2.14 -27.95
CA LYS A 64 1.23 -1.58 -29.30
C LYS A 64 0.45 -2.60 -30.15
N GLY A 65 -0.85 -2.38 -30.31
CA GLY A 65 -1.66 -3.10 -31.29
C GLY A 65 -2.98 -3.62 -30.74
N TYR A 66 -3.99 -2.76 -30.74
CA TYR A 66 -5.37 -3.10 -31.12
C TYR A 66 -5.79 -2.12 -32.21
#